data_AF-A0A521U4P3-F1
#
_entry.id   AF-A0A521U4P3-F1
#
_cell.length_a   1.000
_cell.length_b   1.000
_cell.length_c   1.000
_cell.angle_alpha   90.00
_cell.angle_beta   90.00
_cell.angle_gamma   90.00
#
_symmetry.space_group_name_H-M   'P 1'
#
loop_
_entity.id
_entity.type
_entity.pdbx_description
1 polymer ?
#
loop_
_entity_poly.entity_id
_entity_poly.type
_entity_poly.pdbx_seq_one_letter_code
_entity_poly.pdbx_strand_id
1 'polypeptide(L)'
;MTRSSRLWELGMAAALGGCASDPVLIQQMQLPEYTPGGCTAPSNPTRSRLDRGTFDVGLRNRYVGRPLFRNPLTQPVIVRGVVMTIREGSPDGPLVGPTFTAYQTVTLPAADGAPGYLAAEMEMIPAQVGSALRSAVCRFEPTTAACPVPRTTSVDRSLLLTITAFGETSSGSEFEAPPFTFPVRVCCGCLVTFSPESRAPEVVHRSPNCDQGSASQGPASCALGQDLSVDCRLCSGANPQCQPAGYATDPAAAACAP
;
A
#
# COMPACT_ATOMS: atom_id res chain seq x y z
N MET A 1 -13.44 -74.13 -12.74
CA MET A 1 -12.51 -73.11 -13.27
C MET A 1 -12.29 -72.06 -12.19
N THR A 2 -11.24 -72.22 -11.39
CA THR A 2 -10.89 -71.38 -10.24
C THR A 2 -9.81 -70.37 -10.67
N ARG A 3 -10.17 -69.09 -10.75
CA ARG A 3 -9.21 -68.01 -11.03
C ARG A 3 -8.65 -67.47 -9.72
N SER A 4 -7.35 -67.71 -9.53
CA SER A 4 -6.51 -67.15 -8.47
C SER A 4 -6.07 -65.74 -8.87
N SER A 5 -6.48 -64.73 -8.10
CA SER A 5 -6.05 -63.34 -8.23
C SER A 5 -4.93 -63.06 -7.23
N ARG A 6 -3.70 -62.93 -7.73
CA ARG A 6 -2.53 -62.48 -6.98
C ARG A 6 -2.60 -60.95 -6.82
N LEU A 7 -2.81 -60.50 -5.58
CA LEU A 7 -2.51 -59.12 -5.18
C LEU A 7 -0.99 -58.95 -5.14
N TRP A 8 -0.49 -57.95 -5.86
CA TRP A 8 0.87 -57.45 -5.72
C TRP A 8 0.79 -56.18 -4.86
N GLU A 9 1.25 -56.27 -3.62
CA GLU A 9 1.51 -55.11 -2.77
C GLU A 9 2.77 -54.40 -3.27
N LEU A 10 2.58 -53.30 -4.00
CA LEU A 10 3.64 -52.34 -4.26
C LEU A 10 3.77 -51.44 -3.02
N GLY A 11 4.72 -51.78 -2.16
CA GLY A 11 5.14 -50.92 -1.05
C GLY A 11 5.84 -49.67 -1.57
N MET A 12 5.10 -48.56 -1.66
CA MET A 12 5.67 -47.22 -1.85
C MET A 12 6.25 -46.73 -0.52
N ALA A 13 7.56 -46.84 -0.36
CA ALA A 13 8.29 -46.13 0.68
C ALA A 13 8.32 -44.63 0.32
N ALA A 14 7.45 -43.84 0.94
CA ALA A 14 7.52 -42.39 0.90
C ALA A 14 8.77 -41.94 1.65
N ALA A 15 9.84 -41.62 0.93
CA ALA A 15 10.95 -40.86 1.48
C ALA A 15 10.39 -39.50 1.92
N LEU A 16 10.19 -39.33 3.23
CA LEU A 16 9.97 -38.04 3.88
C LEU A 16 11.27 -37.25 3.73
N GLY A 17 11.49 -36.68 2.54
CA GLY A 17 12.51 -35.66 2.34
C GLY A 17 12.22 -34.57 3.34
N GLY A 18 13.12 -34.40 4.31
CA GLY A 18 13.01 -33.35 5.32
C GLY A 18 12.73 -32.04 4.60
N CYS A 19 11.61 -31.40 4.96
CA CYS A 19 11.21 -30.12 4.39
C CYS A 19 12.44 -29.22 4.42
N ALA A 20 12.96 -28.87 3.24
CA ALA A 20 14.01 -27.89 3.12
C ALA A 20 13.57 -26.68 3.95
N SER A 21 14.40 -26.27 4.89
CA SER A 21 14.14 -25.17 5.82
C SER A 21 13.41 -24.04 5.09
N ASP A 22 12.20 -23.71 5.55
CA ASP A 22 11.32 -22.77 4.85
C ASP A 22 12.12 -21.50 4.48
N PRO A 23 11.98 -21.00 3.24
CA PRO A 23 12.70 -19.81 2.82
C PRO A 23 12.25 -18.57 3.61
N VAL A 24 13.02 -17.50 3.50
CA VAL A 24 12.55 -16.15 3.88
C VAL A 24 11.21 -15.90 3.20
N LEU A 25 10.27 -15.33 3.94
CA LEU A 25 8.92 -15.06 3.44
C LEU A 25 8.47 -13.65 3.83
N ILE A 26 7.58 -13.08 3.00
CA ILE A 26 6.81 -11.89 3.37
C ILE A 26 5.59 -12.39 4.15
N GLN A 27 5.52 -12.05 5.44
CA GLN A 27 4.45 -12.54 6.31
C GLN A 27 3.18 -11.70 6.21
N GLN A 28 3.33 -10.37 6.22
CA GLN A 28 2.22 -9.42 6.17
C GLN A 28 2.70 -8.03 5.77
N MET A 29 1.75 -7.15 5.43
CA MET A 29 2.00 -5.72 5.26
C MET A 29 1.80 -4.99 6.59
N GLN A 30 2.78 -4.23 7.04
CA GLN A 30 2.71 -3.48 8.30
C GLN A 30 1.99 -2.16 8.10
N LEU A 31 1.09 -1.82 9.04
CA LEU A 31 0.53 -0.49 9.12
C LEU A 31 1.57 0.45 9.76
N PRO A 32 1.88 1.62 9.16
CA PRO A 32 2.70 2.64 9.80
C PRO A 32 2.18 3.05 11.18
N GLU A 33 3.10 3.20 12.13
CA GLU A 33 2.80 3.78 13.43
C GLU A 33 3.47 5.16 13.53
N TYR A 34 2.72 6.15 14.02
CA TYR A 34 3.24 7.48 14.27
C TYR A 34 3.91 7.52 15.64
N THR A 35 5.15 7.96 15.67
CA THR A 35 5.91 8.21 16.89
C THR A 35 6.41 9.67 16.89
N PRO A 36 6.82 10.23 18.04
CA PRO A 36 7.44 11.56 18.07
C PRO A 36 8.68 11.70 17.16
N GLY A 37 9.35 10.59 16.83
CA GLY A 37 10.48 10.55 15.89
C GLY A 37 10.09 10.39 14.42
N GLY A 38 8.80 10.42 14.10
CA GLY A 38 8.26 10.18 12.77
C GLY A 38 7.59 8.81 12.66
N CYS A 39 7.51 8.31 11.42
CA CYS A 39 6.71 7.15 11.11
C CYS A 39 7.55 5.90 10.97
N THR A 40 7.22 4.88 11.74
CA THR A 40 7.97 3.63 11.76
C THR A 40 7.07 2.47 11.38
N ALA A 41 7.65 1.44 10.78
CA ALA A 41 6.98 0.17 10.53
C ALA A 41 7.46 -0.81 11.60
N PRO A 42 6.58 -1.33 12.46
CA PRO A 42 7.02 -2.23 13.52
C PRO A 42 7.50 -3.57 12.94
N SER A 43 8.69 -4.02 13.36
CA SER A 43 9.24 -5.33 13.04
C SER A 43 8.67 -6.44 13.94
N ASN A 44 7.35 -6.46 14.12
CA ASN A 44 6.67 -7.40 15.01
C ASN A 44 5.37 -7.91 14.36
N PRO A 45 5.19 -9.24 14.21
CA PRO A 45 4.02 -9.81 13.55
C PRO A 45 2.71 -9.63 14.34
N THR A 46 2.75 -9.31 15.64
CA THR A 46 1.54 -9.10 16.45
C THR A 46 1.00 -7.67 16.38
N ARG A 47 1.69 -6.78 15.68
CA ARG A 47 1.28 -5.38 15.51
C ARG A 47 0.27 -5.23 14.38
N SER A 48 -0.29 -4.03 14.28
CA SER A 48 -1.30 -3.68 13.29
C SER A 48 -0.78 -3.93 11.87
N ARG A 49 -1.58 -4.64 11.08
CA ARG A 49 -1.28 -4.99 9.70
C ARG A 49 -2.31 -4.42 8.73
N LEU A 50 -1.93 -4.34 7.47
CA LEU A 50 -2.81 -4.04 6.35
C LEU A 50 -3.20 -5.35 5.67
N ASP A 51 -4.49 -5.68 5.68
CA ASP A 51 -5.02 -6.76 4.84
C ASP A 51 -5.28 -6.27 3.39
N ARG A 52 -5.37 -4.94 3.21
CA ARG A 52 -5.55 -4.25 1.93
C ARG A 52 -4.97 -2.84 2.03
N GLY A 53 -4.33 -2.36 0.96
CA GLY A 53 -3.89 -0.98 0.84
C GLY A 53 -4.95 -0.05 0.22
N THR A 54 -4.85 1.24 0.48
CA THR A 54 -5.59 2.29 -0.23
C THR A 54 -4.60 3.32 -0.78
N PHE A 55 -4.68 3.60 -2.07
CA PHE A 55 -3.81 4.53 -2.77
C PHE A 55 -4.63 5.66 -3.40
N ASP A 56 -4.55 6.85 -2.80
CA ASP A 56 -5.20 8.05 -3.31
C ASP A 56 -4.29 8.76 -4.32
N VAL A 57 -4.55 8.49 -5.60
CA VAL A 57 -3.77 9.05 -6.72
C VAL A 57 -4.02 10.55 -6.92
N GLY A 58 -5.04 11.11 -6.26
CA GLY A 58 -5.27 12.55 -6.19
C GLY A 58 -4.25 13.25 -5.29
N LEU A 59 -3.76 12.56 -4.26
CA LEU A 59 -2.84 13.11 -3.26
C LEU A 59 -1.37 12.74 -3.52
N ARG A 60 -1.11 11.58 -4.13
CA ARG A 60 0.25 11.07 -4.33
C ARG A 60 0.35 10.21 -5.58
N ASN A 61 1.52 10.18 -6.22
CA ASN A 61 1.73 9.38 -7.44
C ASN A 61 2.55 8.09 -7.22
N ARG A 62 3.03 7.81 -6.01
CA ARG A 62 3.71 6.54 -5.67
C ARG A 62 3.10 5.90 -4.41
N TYR A 63 3.01 4.58 -4.39
CA TYR A 63 2.60 3.79 -3.23
C TYR A 63 3.81 3.09 -2.60
N VAL A 64 3.99 3.21 -1.29
CA VAL A 64 5.13 2.63 -0.56
C VAL A 64 4.58 1.67 0.47
N GLY A 65 4.85 0.39 0.29
CA GLY A 65 4.44 -0.63 1.24
C GLY A 65 5.53 -0.95 2.24
N ARG A 66 5.12 -1.60 3.34
CA ARG A 66 6.01 -2.03 4.44
C ARG A 66 5.89 -3.53 4.70
N PRO A 67 6.41 -4.41 3.81
CA PRO A 67 6.39 -5.86 4.05
C PRO A 67 7.17 -6.21 5.32
N LEU A 68 6.59 -7.06 6.16
CA LEU A 68 7.28 -7.73 7.26
C LEU A 68 7.92 -9.02 6.72
N PHE A 69 9.23 -9.03 6.64
CA PHE A 69 9.98 -10.23 6.32
C PHE A 69 10.14 -11.10 7.57
N ARG A 70 10.02 -12.40 7.37
CA ARG A 70 10.29 -13.44 8.38
C ARG A 70 11.48 -14.27 7.94
N ASN A 71 12.47 -14.38 8.82
CA ASN A 71 13.63 -15.25 8.68
C ASN A 71 13.56 -16.41 9.68
N PRO A 72 13.26 -17.65 9.25
CA PRO A 72 13.29 -18.81 10.14
C PRO A 72 14.69 -19.40 10.37
N LEU A 73 15.71 -18.93 9.64
CA LEU A 73 17.05 -19.50 9.71
C LEU A 73 17.79 -19.02 10.95
N THR A 74 18.64 -19.87 11.51
CA THR A 74 19.53 -19.56 12.64
C THR A 74 20.70 -18.63 12.28
N GLN A 75 20.69 -18.09 11.07
CA GLN A 75 21.69 -17.16 10.57
C GLN A 75 21.00 -15.94 9.92
N PRO A 76 21.64 -14.76 9.92
CA PRO A 76 21.09 -13.59 9.25
C PRO A 76 20.96 -13.82 7.74
N VAL A 77 19.99 -13.13 7.14
CA VAL A 77 19.73 -13.18 5.70
C VAL A 77 19.66 -11.77 5.14
N ILE A 78 20.24 -11.54 3.97
CA ILE A 78 20.22 -10.25 3.30
C ILE A 78 19.16 -10.31 2.21
N VAL A 79 18.07 -9.56 2.36
CA VAL A 79 17.12 -9.28 1.28
C VAL A 79 17.68 -8.14 0.44
N ARG A 80 17.83 -8.34 -0.87
CA ARG A 80 18.38 -7.33 -1.80
C ARG A 80 17.29 -6.46 -2.44
N GLY A 81 16.06 -6.98 -2.51
CA GLY A 81 14.92 -6.27 -3.06
C GLY A 81 13.73 -7.18 -3.28
N VAL A 82 12.77 -6.67 -4.05
CA VAL A 82 11.59 -7.40 -4.50
C VAL A 82 11.34 -7.19 -5.98
N VAL A 83 10.88 -8.23 -6.66
CA VAL A 83 10.27 -8.14 -7.99
C VAL A 83 8.78 -7.96 -7.81
N MET A 84 8.18 -7.01 -8.53
CA MET A 84 6.78 -6.68 -8.43
C MET A 84 6.05 -6.71 -9.76
N THR A 85 4.89 -7.36 -9.72
CA THR A 85 3.94 -7.41 -10.83
C THR A 85 2.61 -6.85 -10.35
N ILE A 86 2.04 -5.91 -11.10
CA ILE A 86 0.78 -5.25 -10.76
C ILE A 86 -0.28 -5.68 -11.78
N ARG A 87 -1.41 -6.20 -11.30
CA ARG A 87 -2.56 -6.57 -12.13
C ARG A 87 -3.82 -5.89 -11.66
N GLU A 88 -4.78 -5.70 -12.56
CA GLU A 88 -6.08 -5.14 -12.21
C GLU A 88 -7.07 -6.23 -11.75
N GLY A 89 -7.63 -6.07 -10.55
CA GLY A 89 -8.77 -6.82 -10.02
C GLY A 89 -8.48 -8.27 -9.58
N SER A 90 -7.65 -9.01 -10.30
CA SER A 90 -7.42 -10.46 -10.06
C SER A 90 -6.03 -10.94 -10.51
N PRO A 91 -5.61 -12.16 -10.14
CA PRO A 91 -4.34 -12.76 -10.60
C PRO A 91 -4.22 -12.91 -12.12
N ASP A 92 -5.36 -13.05 -12.81
CA ASP A 92 -5.42 -13.18 -14.28
C ASP A 92 -5.79 -11.86 -14.98
N GLY A 93 -5.95 -10.78 -14.20
CA GLY A 93 -6.28 -9.46 -14.71
C GLY A 93 -5.18 -8.86 -15.59
N PRO A 94 -5.49 -7.81 -16.38
CA PRO A 94 -4.52 -7.14 -17.22
C PRO A 94 -3.38 -6.56 -16.38
N LEU A 95 -2.17 -6.57 -16.94
CA LEU A 95 -1.00 -5.94 -16.32
C LEU A 95 -1.16 -4.41 -16.30
N VAL A 96 -0.80 -3.81 -15.18
CA VAL A 96 -0.80 -2.36 -14.99
C VAL A 96 0.65 -1.87 -14.99
N GLY A 97 1.17 -1.59 -16.17
CA GLY A 97 2.58 -1.27 -16.40
C GLY A 97 3.48 -2.52 -16.49
N PRO A 98 4.80 -2.34 -16.67
CA PRO A 98 5.75 -3.43 -16.70
C PRO A 98 6.02 -4.00 -15.30
N THR A 99 6.42 -5.27 -15.23
CA THR A 99 7.08 -5.82 -14.03
C THR A 99 8.36 -5.02 -13.77
N PHE A 100 8.61 -4.72 -12.49
CA PHE A 100 9.78 -3.94 -12.09
C PHE A 100 10.39 -4.48 -10.81
N THR A 101 11.62 -4.06 -10.53
CA THR A 101 12.37 -4.46 -9.32
C THR A 101 12.55 -3.24 -8.42
N ALA A 102 12.16 -3.37 -7.16
CA ALA A 102 12.47 -2.39 -6.12
C ALA A 102 13.66 -2.90 -5.31
N TYR A 103 14.83 -2.28 -5.49
CA TYR A 103 16.04 -2.62 -4.75
C TYR A 103 16.05 -1.93 -3.39
N GLN A 104 16.21 -2.72 -2.33
CA GLN A 104 16.35 -2.26 -0.97
C GLN A 104 17.07 -3.35 -0.18
N THR A 105 18.30 -3.07 0.25
CA THR A 105 19.08 -4.02 1.03
C THR A 105 18.67 -3.96 2.50
N VAL A 106 18.20 -5.08 3.05
CA VAL A 106 17.93 -5.22 4.49
C VAL A 106 18.48 -6.54 5.03
N THR A 107 19.06 -6.48 6.22
CA THR A 107 19.59 -7.66 6.92
C THR A 107 18.56 -8.14 7.94
N LEU A 108 17.93 -9.27 7.66
CA LEU A 108 17.01 -9.94 8.58
C LEU A 108 17.80 -10.57 9.72
N PRO A 109 17.38 -10.36 10.99
CA PRO A 109 18.03 -11.02 12.12
C PRO A 109 17.89 -12.53 12.02
N ALA A 110 18.85 -13.25 12.60
CA ALA A 110 18.78 -14.70 12.77
C ALA A 110 17.64 -15.07 13.73
N ALA A 111 17.15 -16.29 13.60
CA ALA A 111 16.25 -16.89 14.58
C ALA A 111 17.02 -17.23 15.87
N ASP A 112 16.47 -16.85 17.02
CA ASP A 112 16.97 -17.15 18.36
C ASP A 112 15.81 -17.63 19.24
N GLY A 113 15.50 -18.93 19.14
CA GLY A 113 14.29 -19.53 19.74
C GLY A 113 12.96 -19.13 19.06
N ALA A 114 12.95 -18.06 18.27
CA ALA A 114 11.84 -17.61 17.43
C ALA A 114 12.37 -17.03 16.10
N PRO A 115 11.55 -16.98 15.03
CA PRO A 115 11.96 -16.38 13.76
C PRO A 115 12.34 -14.90 13.91
N GLY A 116 13.35 -14.46 13.15
CA GLY A 116 13.71 -13.06 13.03
C GLY A 116 12.72 -12.30 12.16
N TYR A 117 12.42 -11.05 12.52
CA TYR A 117 11.50 -10.19 11.77
C TYR A 117 12.11 -8.83 11.47
N LEU A 118 11.82 -8.31 10.29
CA LEU A 118 12.16 -6.93 9.93
C LEU A 118 11.13 -6.39 8.94
N ALA A 119 10.58 -5.21 9.23
CA ALA A 119 9.81 -4.45 8.26
C ALA A 119 10.75 -3.58 7.43
N ALA A 120 10.54 -3.51 6.12
CA ALA A 120 11.28 -2.60 5.24
C ALA A 120 10.32 -1.75 4.42
N GLU A 121 10.70 -0.52 4.10
CA GLU A 121 9.93 0.32 3.15
C GLU A 121 10.32 -0.04 1.72
N MET A 122 9.31 -0.29 0.87
CA MET A 122 9.52 -0.64 -0.54
C MET A 122 8.52 0.11 -1.42
N GLU A 123 9.00 0.74 -2.49
CA GLU A 123 8.13 1.36 -3.48
C GLU A 123 7.37 0.28 -4.25
N MET A 124 6.06 0.20 -4.03
CA MET A 124 5.18 -0.85 -4.54
C MET A 124 4.40 -0.47 -5.80
N ILE A 125 4.14 0.81 -5.98
CA ILE A 125 3.59 1.37 -7.22
C ILE A 125 4.47 2.57 -7.58
N PRO A 126 5.28 2.50 -8.64
CA PRO A 126 6.17 3.58 -9.06
C PRO A 126 5.41 4.83 -9.47
N ALA A 127 6.08 5.98 -9.38
CA ALA A 127 5.53 7.29 -9.72
C ALA A 127 4.88 7.35 -11.11
N GLN A 128 5.48 6.65 -12.08
CA GLN A 128 5.01 6.60 -13.47
C GLN A 128 3.68 5.85 -13.56
N VAL A 129 3.57 4.70 -12.88
CA VAL A 129 2.33 3.90 -12.83
C VAL A 129 1.23 4.66 -12.09
N GLY A 130 1.54 5.29 -10.95
CA GLY A 130 0.55 6.09 -10.23
C GLY A 130 0.09 7.33 -10.99
N SER A 131 0.94 7.95 -11.81
CA SER A 131 0.55 9.05 -12.70
C SER A 131 -0.41 8.58 -13.80
N ALA A 132 -0.15 7.41 -14.40
CA ALA A 132 -1.08 6.81 -15.36
C ALA A 132 -2.42 6.45 -14.70
N LEU A 133 -2.39 5.84 -13.51
CA LEU A 133 -3.58 5.53 -12.71
C LEU A 133 -4.38 6.79 -12.38
N ARG A 134 -3.73 7.92 -12.05
CA ARG A 134 -4.42 9.19 -11.81
C ARG A 134 -5.31 9.58 -12.98
N SER A 135 -4.81 9.50 -14.21
CA SER A 135 -5.61 9.82 -15.41
C SER A 135 -6.75 8.82 -15.68
N ALA A 136 -6.63 7.58 -15.21
CA ALA A 136 -7.62 6.53 -15.37
C ALA A 136 -8.71 6.54 -14.28
N VAL A 137 -8.36 6.96 -13.06
CA VAL A 137 -9.21 6.94 -11.86
C VAL A 137 -9.85 8.30 -11.60
N CYS A 138 -9.10 9.39 -11.76
CA CYS A 138 -9.61 10.74 -11.49
C CYS A 138 -10.28 11.32 -12.74
N ARG A 139 -11.45 11.94 -12.55
CA ARG A 139 -12.07 12.83 -13.53
C ARG A 139 -12.21 14.20 -12.89
N PHE A 140 -11.48 15.17 -13.42
CA PHE A 140 -11.53 16.57 -12.97
C PHE A 140 -12.44 17.36 -13.90
N GLU A 141 -13.44 18.02 -13.34
CA GLU A 141 -14.22 19.00 -14.07
C GLU A 141 -13.40 20.29 -14.28
N PRO A 142 -13.61 21.02 -15.39
CA PRO A 142 -12.95 22.29 -15.62
C PRO A 142 -13.22 23.27 -14.47
N THR A 143 -12.18 24.01 -14.06
CA THR A 143 -12.31 25.11 -13.12
C THR A 143 -12.80 26.37 -13.84
N THR A 144 -13.42 27.27 -13.08
CA THR A 144 -13.76 28.62 -13.55
C THR A 144 -13.14 29.64 -12.60
N ALA A 145 -13.12 30.91 -12.98
CA ALA A 145 -12.67 31.98 -12.08
C ALA A 145 -13.51 32.03 -10.78
N ALA A 146 -14.80 31.68 -10.86
CA ALA A 146 -15.68 31.57 -9.69
C ALA A 146 -15.40 30.29 -8.87
N CYS A 147 -15.04 29.19 -9.54
CA CYS A 147 -14.83 27.87 -8.92
C CYS A 147 -13.41 27.38 -9.19
N PRO A 148 -12.41 27.86 -8.42
CA PRO A 148 -11.00 27.55 -8.65
C PRO A 148 -10.64 26.11 -8.26
N VAL A 149 -11.47 25.44 -7.46
CA VAL A 149 -11.29 24.04 -7.07
C VAL A 149 -12.11 23.13 -8.00
N PRO A 150 -11.48 22.23 -8.76
CA PRO A 150 -12.19 21.35 -9.67
C PRO A 150 -13.04 20.35 -8.88
N ARG A 151 -14.22 20.03 -9.40
CA ARG A 151 -14.96 18.86 -8.92
C ARG A 151 -14.22 17.61 -9.37
N THR A 152 -14.09 16.65 -8.48
CA THR A 152 -13.42 15.38 -8.76
C THR A 152 -14.41 14.24 -8.57
N THR A 153 -14.56 13.43 -9.60
CA THR A 153 -15.19 12.12 -9.46
C THR A 153 -14.12 11.02 -9.53
N SER A 154 -14.30 9.98 -8.72
CA SER A 154 -13.38 8.84 -8.64
C SER A 154 -14.04 7.62 -9.27
N VAL A 155 -13.34 6.98 -10.20
CA VAL A 155 -13.68 5.63 -10.70
C VAL A 155 -12.69 4.67 -10.08
N ASP A 156 -13.03 4.17 -8.90
CA ASP A 156 -12.14 3.33 -8.12
C ASP A 156 -11.70 2.08 -8.88
N ARG A 157 -10.43 1.72 -8.68
CA ARG A 157 -9.82 0.54 -9.26
C ARG A 157 -9.30 -0.36 -8.15
N SER A 158 -9.33 -1.68 -8.38
CA SER A 158 -8.67 -2.64 -7.50
C SER A 158 -7.42 -3.15 -8.21
N LEU A 159 -6.28 -3.10 -7.55
CA LEU A 159 -5.04 -3.69 -8.00
C LEU A 159 -4.69 -4.90 -7.14
N LEU A 160 -4.04 -5.89 -7.73
CA LEU A 160 -3.41 -7.00 -7.05
C LEU A 160 -1.91 -6.95 -7.32
N LEU A 161 -1.14 -6.68 -6.28
CA LEU A 161 0.31 -6.65 -6.33
C LEU A 161 0.83 -8.04 -6.00
N THR A 162 1.65 -8.62 -6.86
CA THR A 162 2.40 -9.86 -6.56
C THR A 162 3.85 -9.48 -6.31
N ILE A 163 4.35 -9.81 -5.14
CA ILE A 163 5.64 -9.37 -4.60
C ILE A 163 6.49 -10.61 -4.33
N THR A 164 7.68 -10.66 -4.93
CA THR A 164 8.61 -11.79 -4.78
C THR A 164 9.94 -11.25 -4.30
N ALA A 165 10.32 -11.56 -3.06
CA ALA A 165 11.58 -11.09 -2.48
C ALA A 165 12.75 -11.96 -2.92
N PHE A 166 13.92 -11.36 -3.07
CA PHE A 166 15.14 -12.09 -3.40
C PHE A 166 16.32 -11.56 -2.60
N GLY A 167 17.34 -12.39 -2.45
CA GLY A 167 18.52 -12.02 -1.67
C GLY A 167 19.52 -13.16 -1.54
N GLU A 168 20.31 -13.11 -0.48
CA GLU A 168 21.31 -14.13 -0.15
C GLU A 168 21.36 -14.45 1.34
N THR A 169 21.67 -15.69 1.68
CA THR A 169 21.99 -16.11 3.04
C THR A 169 23.39 -15.63 3.45
N SER A 170 23.73 -15.70 4.74
CA SER A 170 25.11 -15.44 5.21
C SER A 170 26.15 -16.40 4.64
N SER A 171 25.75 -17.55 4.08
CA SER A 171 26.64 -18.47 3.36
C SER A 171 26.85 -18.08 1.88
N GLY A 172 26.24 -16.99 1.41
CA GLY A 172 26.32 -16.53 0.02
C GLY A 172 25.40 -17.28 -0.94
N SER A 173 24.47 -18.10 -0.44
CA SER A 173 23.50 -18.79 -1.28
C SER A 173 22.35 -17.86 -1.61
N GLU A 174 22.05 -17.69 -2.90
CA GLU A 174 20.92 -16.89 -3.35
C GLU A 174 19.59 -17.57 -2.98
N PHE A 175 18.56 -16.76 -2.73
CA PHE A 175 17.20 -17.25 -2.54
C PHE A 175 16.18 -16.34 -3.23
N GLU A 176 15.05 -16.95 -3.55
CA GLU A 176 13.82 -16.28 -3.98
C GLU A 176 12.68 -16.76 -3.06
N ALA A 177 11.96 -15.81 -2.47
CA ALA A 177 10.84 -16.08 -1.58
C ALA A 177 9.60 -16.49 -2.38
N PRO A 178 8.67 -17.26 -1.80
CA PRO A 178 7.36 -17.47 -2.41
C PRO A 178 6.63 -16.14 -2.69
N PRO A 179 5.84 -16.06 -3.77
CA PRO A 179 5.13 -14.82 -4.11
C PRO A 179 4.09 -14.49 -3.03
N PHE A 180 4.07 -13.23 -2.63
CA PHE A 180 3.10 -12.66 -1.71
C PHE A 180 2.16 -11.71 -2.46
N THR A 181 0.85 -11.88 -2.30
CA THR A 181 -0.15 -11.05 -2.97
C THR A 181 -0.76 -10.03 -2.02
N PHE A 182 -0.86 -8.78 -2.46
CA PHE A 182 -1.43 -7.69 -1.67
C PHE A 182 -2.42 -6.86 -2.50
N PRO A 183 -3.71 -6.81 -2.12
CA PRO A 183 -4.69 -6.00 -2.82
C PRO A 183 -4.56 -4.52 -2.44
N VAL A 184 -4.67 -3.63 -3.43
CA VAL A 184 -4.65 -2.17 -3.24
C VAL A 184 -5.86 -1.54 -3.94
N ARG A 185 -6.68 -0.80 -3.21
CA ARG A 185 -7.75 0.04 -3.78
C ARG A 185 -7.13 1.36 -4.23
N VAL A 186 -7.31 1.72 -5.49
CA VAL A 186 -6.89 3.02 -6.04
C VAL A 186 -8.10 3.91 -6.20
N CYS A 187 -8.02 5.13 -5.69
CA CYS A 187 -9.12 6.11 -5.69
C CYS A 187 -8.59 7.53 -5.92
N CYS A 188 -9.49 8.49 -6.08
CA CYS A 188 -9.17 9.92 -6.16
C CYS A 188 -9.91 10.69 -5.06
N GLY A 189 -9.16 11.24 -4.09
CA GLY A 189 -9.69 12.02 -2.97
C GLY A 189 -10.38 11.21 -1.88
N CYS A 190 -10.37 9.87 -1.93
CA CYS A 190 -11.12 9.04 -0.98
C CYS A 190 -10.52 8.99 0.43
N LEU A 191 -9.26 9.42 0.60
CA LEU A 191 -8.63 9.50 1.91
C LEU A 191 -8.81 10.87 2.56
N VAL A 192 -9.22 11.90 1.82
CA VAL A 192 -9.44 13.24 2.38
C VAL A 192 -10.65 13.23 3.31
N THR A 193 -10.46 13.74 4.52
CA THR A 193 -11.51 13.91 5.53
C THR A 193 -11.60 15.36 5.96
N PHE A 194 -12.84 15.81 6.18
CA PHE A 194 -13.15 17.18 6.55
C PHE A 194 -13.58 17.22 8.03
N SER A 195 -12.66 17.65 8.90
CA SER A 195 -12.89 17.82 10.34
C SER A 195 -14.06 18.79 10.61
N PRO A 196 -14.85 18.64 11.68
CA PRO A 196 -15.81 19.66 12.10
C PRO A 196 -15.19 21.05 12.28
N GLU A 197 -13.92 21.14 12.66
CA GLU A 197 -13.18 22.41 12.80
C GLU A 197 -12.88 23.08 11.46
N SER A 198 -12.92 22.32 10.36
CA SER A 198 -12.84 22.89 9.01
C SER A 198 -14.18 23.46 8.55
N ARG A 199 -15.27 23.32 9.31
CA ARG A 199 -16.56 23.93 8.95
C ARG A 199 -16.51 25.43 9.28
N ALA A 200 -16.44 26.26 8.25
CA ALA A 200 -16.71 27.67 8.40
C ALA A 200 -18.19 27.87 8.80
N PRO A 201 -18.55 28.97 9.49
CA PRO A 201 -19.95 29.32 9.71
C PRO A 201 -20.71 29.30 8.37
N GLU A 202 -21.87 28.63 8.32
CA GLU A 202 -22.68 28.47 7.09
C GLU A 202 -22.99 29.80 6.37
N VAL A 203 -22.94 30.90 7.12
CA VAL A 203 -23.16 32.27 6.64
C VAL A 203 -22.05 32.74 5.68
N VAL A 204 -20.83 32.18 5.77
CA VAL A 204 -19.66 32.60 4.98
C VAL A 204 -19.31 31.57 3.91
N HIS A 205 -19.32 30.27 4.25
CA HIS A 205 -19.12 29.20 3.28
C HIS A 205 -20.07 28.04 3.58
N ARG A 206 -20.73 27.51 2.54
CA ARG A 206 -21.58 26.31 2.64
C ARG A 206 -20.78 25.00 2.67
N SER A 207 -19.45 25.08 2.48
CA SER A 207 -18.54 23.95 2.45
C SER A 207 -17.45 24.11 3.52
N PRO A 208 -16.81 23.00 3.93
CA PRO A 208 -15.57 23.09 4.71
C PRO A 208 -14.53 24.04 4.07
N ASN A 209 -13.71 24.68 4.90
CA ASN A 209 -12.56 25.46 4.51
C ASN A 209 -11.32 24.85 5.16
N CYS A 210 -10.51 24.18 4.34
CA CYS A 210 -9.31 23.49 4.81
C CYS A 210 -8.11 24.42 4.99
N ASP A 211 -8.28 25.73 4.80
CA ASP A 211 -7.31 26.76 5.17
C ASP A 211 -7.52 27.27 6.61
N GLN A 212 -8.59 26.83 7.29
CA GLN A 212 -8.91 27.24 8.66
C GLN A 212 -8.51 26.18 9.70
N GLY A 213 -7.99 26.68 10.84
CA GLY A 213 -7.60 25.86 11.98
C GLY A 213 -6.24 25.17 11.80
N SER A 214 -5.79 24.51 12.87
CA SER A 214 -4.55 23.74 12.85
C SER A 214 -4.84 22.29 12.48
N ALA A 215 -4.11 21.76 11.50
CA ALA A 215 -4.20 20.35 11.18
C ALA A 215 -3.79 19.49 12.40
N SER A 216 -4.56 18.42 12.66
CA SER A 216 -4.14 17.43 13.65
C SER A 216 -3.00 16.62 13.06
N GLN A 217 -1.83 16.66 13.68
CA GLN A 217 -0.73 15.75 13.33
C GLN A 217 -1.05 14.37 13.87
N GLY A 218 -1.10 13.38 12.98
CA GLY A 218 -1.39 11.99 13.34
C GLY A 218 -0.78 11.01 12.34
N PRO A 219 -1.15 9.71 12.43
CA PRO A 219 -0.65 8.65 11.55
C PRO A 219 -0.75 8.92 10.05
N ALA A 220 -1.74 9.70 9.62
CA ALA A 220 -1.88 10.08 8.21
C ALA A 220 -0.71 10.93 7.66
N SER A 221 0.06 11.58 8.53
CA SER A 221 1.27 12.32 8.15
C SER A 221 2.38 11.40 7.63
N CYS A 222 2.33 10.09 7.93
CA CYS A 222 3.34 9.13 7.52
C CYS A 222 3.43 8.95 6.01
N ALA A 223 2.29 8.96 5.35
CA ALA A 223 2.21 8.77 3.91
C ALA A 223 0.89 9.39 3.42
N LEU A 224 0.89 10.72 3.27
CA LEU A 224 -0.25 11.43 2.69
C LEU A 224 -0.67 10.75 1.38
N GLY A 225 -1.96 10.37 1.30
CA GLY A 225 -2.52 9.64 0.17
C GLY A 225 -2.37 8.12 0.21
N GLN A 226 -1.99 7.53 1.36
CA GLN A 226 -1.91 6.07 1.51
C GLN A 226 -2.55 5.61 2.83
N ASP A 227 -3.40 4.60 2.73
CA ASP A 227 -3.97 3.73 3.79
C ASP A 227 -4.77 4.40 4.93
N LEU A 228 -4.46 5.64 5.29
CA LEU A 228 -5.00 6.37 6.43
C LEU A 228 -5.69 7.66 5.97
N SER A 229 -6.76 8.01 6.67
CA SER A 229 -7.52 9.24 6.43
C SER A 229 -6.67 10.49 6.64
N VAL A 230 -6.63 11.36 5.65
CA VAL A 230 -5.89 12.62 5.63
C VAL A 230 -6.82 13.74 6.08
N ASP A 231 -6.46 14.46 7.14
CA ASP A 231 -7.09 15.74 7.47
C ASP A 231 -6.81 16.72 6.34
N CYS A 232 -7.86 17.25 5.71
CA CYS A 232 -7.74 18.10 4.53
C CYS A 232 -6.82 19.32 4.75
N ARG A 233 -6.71 19.80 6.00
CA ARG A 233 -5.85 20.92 6.39
C ARG A 233 -4.35 20.62 6.25
N LEU A 234 -3.96 19.35 6.18
CA LEU A 234 -2.58 18.93 5.96
C LEU A 234 -2.11 19.17 4.51
N CYS A 235 -3.04 19.34 3.57
CA CYS A 235 -2.70 19.38 2.14
C CYS A 235 -3.43 20.46 1.34
N SER A 236 -4.29 21.25 1.95
CA SER A 236 -5.03 22.37 1.32
C SER A 236 -4.13 23.35 0.58
N GLY A 237 -2.98 23.72 1.15
CA GLY A 237 -2.04 24.66 0.54
C GLY A 237 -1.24 24.11 -0.65
N ALA A 238 -1.18 22.79 -0.81
CA ALA A 238 -0.36 22.14 -1.84
C ALA A 238 -1.18 21.39 -2.89
N ASN A 239 -2.42 21.01 -2.56
CA ASN A 239 -3.24 20.17 -3.40
C ASN A 239 -4.71 20.63 -3.40
N PRO A 240 -5.26 21.05 -4.55
CA PRO A 240 -6.66 21.49 -4.63
C PRO A 240 -7.65 20.38 -4.29
N GLN A 241 -7.25 19.10 -4.34
CA GLN A 241 -8.09 17.97 -3.92
C GLN A 241 -8.39 17.95 -2.42
N CYS A 242 -7.62 18.70 -1.64
CA CYS A 242 -7.83 18.85 -0.20
C CYS A 242 -8.78 19.99 0.13
N GLN A 243 -9.33 20.67 -0.86
CA GLN A 243 -10.47 21.56 -0.68
C GLN A 243 -11.75 20.82 -1.09
N PRO A 244 -12.89 21.09 -0.45
CA PRO A 244 -14.13 20.48 -0.89
C PRO A 244 -14.52 20.99 -2.28
N ALA A 245 -15.29 20.17 -2.99
CA ALA A 245 -15.83 20.55 -4.29
C ALA A 245 -16.61 21.86 -4.18
N GLY A 246 -16.32 22.80 -5.09
CA GLY A 246 -16.96 24.10 -5.11
C GLY A 246 -16.43 25.10 -4.06
N TYR A 247 -15.32 24.79 -3.37
CA TYR A 247 -14.63 25.79 -2.54
C TYR A 247 -14.20 26.98 -3.40
N ALA A 248 -14.53 28.17 -2.92
CA ALA A 248 -14.13 29.44 -3.48
C ALA A 248 -13.64 30.34 -2.34
N THR A 249 -12.55 31.06 -2.57
CA THR A 249 -12.01 32.03 -1.62
C THR A 249 -12.86 33.30 -1.55
N ASP A 250 -13.64 33.59 -2.60
CA ASP A 250 -14.61 34.67 -2.62
C ASP A 250 -16.00 34.17 -2.17
N PRO A 251 -16.53 34.62 -1.03
CA PRO A 251 -17.88 34.24 -0.58
C PRO A 251 -18.99 34.69 -1.54
N ALA A 252 -18.74 35.63 -2.46
CA ALA A 252 -19.69 36.01 -3.50
C ALA A 252 -19.83 34.94 -4.60
N ALA A 253 -18.91 33.98 -4.69
CA ALA A 253 -18.95 32.88 -5.66
C ALA A 253 -19.90 31.73 -5.25
N ALA A 254 -21.07 32.08 -4.71
CA ALA A 254 -22.12 31.12 -4.30
C ALA A 254 -22.61 30.18 -5.43
N ALA A 255 -22.20 30.43 -6.68
CA ALA A 255 -22.51 29.64 -7.87
C ALA A 255 -21.78 28.28 -7.95
N CYS A 256 -20.82 28.00 -7.06
CA CYS A 256 -20.05 26.74 -7.12
C CYS A 256 -20.73 25.55 -6.42
N ALA A 257 -21.91 25.76 -5.84
CA ALA A 257 -22.69 24.74 -5.13
C ALA A 257 -23.04 23.55 -6.05
N PRO A 258 -23.03 22.31 -5.51
CA PRO A 258 -23.18 21.05 -6.26
C PRO A 258 -24.35 21.03 -7.24
#